data_AF-A0A2T4DC08-F1
#
_entry.id   AF-A0A2T4DC08-F1
#
_cell.length_a   1.000
_cell.length_b   1.000
_cell.length_c   1.000
_cell.angle_alpha   90.00
_cell.angle_beta   90.00
_cell.angle_gamma   90.00
#
_symmetry.space_group_name_H-M   'P 1'
#
loop_
_entity.id
_entity.type
_entity.pdbx_description
1 polymer ?
#
loop_
_entity_poly.entity_id
_entity_poly.type
_entity_poly.pdbx_seq_one_letter_code
_entity_poly.pdbx_strand_id
1 'polypeptide(L)'
;DNIENFIPEGITFQPISFYGNYSAKKEEIEIHLDLPGLVFNNIDIDSLMMDIVSDSSTLDASVSIKKITSDVIDIYPTSLTADVGEQQALFNFLMEDENQDSLYYINAEAQSRNDSLYWNIINKNLTLNSKPWLIDENNRLYFNENGPVIRDMILQRNQQYFGISTELKEDITSMLFEFRNFKIENLLSIINAEESPLKGALKGEIKLKDFQKPLDMFVSISLDNIEVMHEEAGNLKINVEQEATNRYGFNVGLDGPVCF
;
A
#
# COMPACT_ATOMS: atom_id res chain seq x y z
N ASP A 1 29.89 16.93 24.51
CA ASP A 1 28.50 16.64 24.88
C ASP A 1 28.13 15.25 24.39
N ASN A 2 27.63 14.39 25.29
CA ASN A 2 27.30 13.00 24.98
C ASN A 2 26.02 12.95 24.13
N ILE A 3 26.05 12.22 23.01
CA ILE A 3 24.91 12.02 22.11
C ILE A 3 23.70 11.42 22.86
N GLU A 4 23.94 10.73 23.98
CA GLU A 4 22.92 10.20 24.89
C GLU A 4 21.89 11.24 25.37
N ASN A 5 22.28 12.52 25.50
CA ASN A 5 21.37 13.59 25.93
C ASN A 5 20.37 14.05 24.84
N PHE A 6 20.52 13.55 23.61
CA PHE A 6 19.64 13.85 22.48
C PHE A 6 18.74 12.68 22.09
N ILE A 7 18.79 11.55 22.81
CA ILE A 7 17.91 10.42 22.57
C ILE A 7 16.55 10.75 23.21
N PRO A 8 15.46 10.84 22.44
CA PRO A 8 14.12 11.01 23.00
C PRO A 8 13.77 9.89 23.96
N GLU A 9 12.95 10.18 24.97
CA GLU A 9 12.39 9.13 25.83
C GLU A 9 11.60 8.12 24.99
N GLY A 10 11.64 6.84 25.39
CA GLY A 10 10.90 5.77 24.72
C GLY A 10 11.61 5.15 23.51
N ILE A 11 12.87 5.53 23.22
CA ILE A 11 13.66 4.94 22.12
C ILE A 11 14.78 4.07 22.68
N THR A 12 14.86 2.83 22.24
CA THR A 12 16.06 1.98 22.43
C THR A 12 16.46 1.34 21.11
N PHE A 13 17.75 1.20 20.83
CA PHE A 13 18.23 0.65 19.56
C PHE A 13 19.55 -0.08 19.73
N GLN A 14 19.78 -1.08 18.89
CA GLN A 14 21.09 -1.69 18.71
C GLN A 14 21.98 -0.79 17.84
N PRO A 15 23.32 -0.91 17.88
CA PRO A 15 24.21 -0.08 17.07
C PRO A 15 23.79 -0.07 15.59
N ILE A 16 23.40 1.11 15.10
CA ILE A 16 22.97 1.33 13.72
C ILE A 16 24.22 1.57 12.87
N SER A 17 24.33 0.88 11.74
CA SER A 17 25.35 1.15 10.73
C SER A 17 24.73 1.95 9.61
N PHE A 18 25.32 3.11 9.31
CA PHE A 18 24.95 3.91 8.16
C PHE A 18 26.21 4.29 7.40
N TYR A 19 26.21 4.01 6.10
CA TYR A 19 27.24 4.43 5.16
C TYR A 19 26.56 5.16 4.00
N GLY A 20 27.15 6.29 3.62
CA GLY A 20 26.69 7.08 2.49
C GLY A 20 27.90 7.65 1.75
N ASN A 21 27.93 7.46 0.45
CA ASN A 21 28.97 7.97 -0.43
C ASN A 21 28.35 8.60 -1.67
N TYR A 22 28.95 9.72 -2.11
CA TYR A 22 28.52 10.46 -3.29
C TYR A 22 29.73 10.95 -4.06
N SER A 23 29.72 10.71 -5.37
CA SER A 23 30.77 11.16 -6.28
C SER A 23 30.18 11.92 -7.47
N ALA A 24 30.19 13.25 -7.39
CA ALA A 24 29.76 14.11 -8.50
C ALA A 24 30.49 13.82 -9.82
N LYS A 25 31.78 13.44 -9.76
CA LYS A 25 32.59 13.15 -10.95
C LYS A 25 32.17 11.87 -11.66
N LYS A 26 31.71 10.88 -10.89
CA LYS A 26 31.29 9.59 -11.43
C LYS A 26 29.77 9.48 -11.54
N GLU A 27 29.05 10.47 -11.02
CA GLU A 27 27.59 10.49 -10.93
C GLU A 27 27.05 9.32 -10.08
N GLU A 28 27.84 8.88 -9.09
CA GLU A 28 27.53 7.72 -8.24
C GLU A 28 26.94 8.15 -6.88
N ILE A 29 25.94 7.40 -6.42
CA ILE A 29 25.42 7.42 -5.03
C ILE A 29 25.43 5.98 -4.51
N GLU A 30 25.90 5.81 -3.28
CA GLU A 30 25.89 4.54 -2.56
C GLU A 30 25.42 4.80 -1.13
N ILE A 31 24.34 4.16 -0.71
CA ILE A 31 23.75 4.28 0.63
C ILE A 31 23.51 2.87 1.15
N HIS A 32 24.03 2.59 2.34
CA HIS A 32 23.77 1.38 3.10
C HIS A 32 23.31 1.76 4.50
N LEU A 33 22.17 1.23 4.92
CA LEU A 33 21.65 1.36 6.26
C LEU A 33 21.33 -0.04 6.78
N ASP A 34 21.90 -0.36 7.93
CA ASP A 34 21.59 -1.55 8.72
C ASP A 34 21.17 -1.08 10.12
N LEU A 35 19.90 -1.29 10.44
CA LEU A 35 19.29 -1.06 11.73
C LEU A 35 18.92 -2.44 12.29
N PRO A 36 19.76 -3.04 13.16
CA PRO A 36 19.54 -4.41 13.64
C PRO A 36 18.35 -4.55 14.60
N GLY A 37 17.98 -3.46 15.29
CA GLY A 37 16.80 -3.41 16.15
C GLY A 37 16.52 -2.02 16.69
N LEU A 38 15.26 -1.61 16.68
CA LEU A 38 14.77 -0.33 17.21
C LEU A 38 13.43 -0.54 17.91
N VAL A 39 13.36 -0.16 19.18
CA VAL A 39 12.11 -0.07 19.92
C VAL A 39 11.76 1.40 20.10
N PHE A 40 10.56 1.78 19.67
CA PHE A 40 9.95 3.09 19.89
C PHE A 40 8.61 2.92 20.61
N ASN A 41 8.55 3.26 21.89
CA ASN A 41 7.40 2.98 22.76
C ASN A 41 7.02 1.49 22.77
N ASN A 42 5.86 1.13 22.22
CA ASN A 42 5.37 -0.25 22.10
C ASN A 42 5.58 -0.85 20.70
N ILE A 43 6.35 -0.18 19.83
CA ILE A 43 6.68 -0.65 18.49
C ILE A 43 8.11 -1.20 18.51
N ASP A 44 8.27 -2.47 18.15
CA ASP A 44 9.56 -3.14 17.99
C ASP A 44 9.79 -3.43 16.50
N ILE A 45 10.86 -2.88 15.96
CA ILE A 45 11.35 -3.11 14.59
C ILE A 45 12.55 -4.04 14.69
N ASP A 46 12.36 -5.30 14.31
CA ASP A 46 13.41 -6.29 14.14
C ASP A 46 13.97 -6.14 12.73
N SER A 47 15.22 -5.68 12.64
CA SER A 47 16.03 -5.54 11.43
C SER A 47 15.37 -4.75 10.29
N LEU A 48 15.87 -3.55 10.03
CA LEU A 48 15.61 -2.79 8.81
C LEU A 48 16.92 -2.62 8.04
N MET A 49 16.92 -3.07 6.79
CA MET A 49 18.04 -2.90 5.87
C MET A 49 17.60 -2.07 4.67
N MET A 50 18.45 -1.14 4.24
CA MET A 50 18.27 -0.38 3.03
C MET A 50 19.59 -0.29 2.29
N ASP A 51 19.55 -0.63 1.00
CA ASP A 51 20.69 -0.56 0.09
C ASP A 51 20.26 0.20 -1.15
N ILE A 52 20.98 1.27 -1.49
CA ILE A 52 20.75 2.07 -2.67
C ILE A 52 22.09 2.28 -3.38
N VAL A 53 22.17 1.85 -4.63
CA VAL A 53 23.33 2.08 -5.49
C VAL A 53 22.81 2.68 -6.79
N SER A 54 23.36 3.81 -7.21
CA SER A 54 23.01 4.43 -8.49
C SER A 54 24.22 5.02 -9.17
N ASP A 55 24.15 5.10 -10.50
CA ASP A 55 25.07 5.86 -11.33
C ASP A 55 24.31 6.82 -12.27
N SER A 56 24.96 7.28 -13.35
CA SER A 56 24.37 8.19 -14.33
C SER A 56 23.12 7.65 -15.05
N SER A 57 22.91 6.33 -15.10
CA SER A 57 21.85 5.71 -15.90
C SER A 57 21.08 4.60 -15.19
N THR A 58 21.54 4.15 -14.02
CA THR A 58 20.94 3.04 -13.28
C THR A 58 20.69 3.38 -11.81
N LEU A 59 19.69 2.72 -11.23
CA LEU A 59 19.41 2.71 -9.79
C LEU A 59 18.97 1.31 -9.39
N ASP A 60 19.73 0.69 -8.51
CA ASP A 60 19.36 -0.50 -7.75
C ASP A 60 19.06 -0.07 -6.32
N ALA A 61 17.81 -0.26 -5.89
CA ALA A 61 17.39 0.06 -4.53
C ALA A 61 16.67 -1.14 -3.91
N SER A 62 16.93 -1.37 -2.63
CA SER A 62 16.17 -2.32 -1.83
C SER A 62 15.94 -1.78 -0.43
N VAL A 63 14.76 -2.06 0.10
CA VAL A 63 14.43 -1.87 1.51
C VAL A 63 13.82 -3.18 1.98
N SER A 64 14.29 -3.71 3.09
CA SER A 64 13.73 -4.90 3.71
C SER A 64 13.59 -4.71 5.21
N ILE A 65 12.51 -5.28 5.73
CA ILE A 65 12.18 -5.29 7.15
C ILE A 65 11.91 -6.75 7.51
N LYS A 66 12.55 -7.25 8.57
CA LYS A 66 12.34 -8.64 9.00
C LYS A 66 11.07 -8.78 9.82
N LYS A 67 10.79 -7.86 10.75
CA LYS A 67 9.53 -7.83 11.48
C LYS A 67 9.24 -6.45 12.06
N ILE A 68 7.98 -6.02 12.08
CA ILE A 68 7.52 -4.93 12.95
C ILE A 68 6.41 -5.47 13.83
N THR A 69 6.55 -5.33 15.14
CA THR A 69 5.54 -5.77 16.10
C THR A 69 5.11 -4.64 17.01
N SER A 70 3.84 -4.66 17.39
CA SER A 70 3.24 -3.82 18.42
C SER A 70 2.00 -4.51 18.99
N ASP A 71 1.27 -3.84 19.88
CA ASP A 71 0.05 -4.40 20.46
C ASP A 71 -1.05 -4.74 19.44
N VAL A 72 -1.07 -4.07 18.28
CA VAL A 72 -2.15 -4.19 17.27
C VAL A 72 -1.66 -4.41 15.84
N ILE A 73 -0.34 -4.43 15.63
CA ILE A 73 0.28 -4.56 14.31
C ILE A 73 1.36 -5.63 14.40
N ASP A 74 1.31 -6.60 13.49
CA ASP A 74 2.39 -7.53 13.20
C ASP A 74 2.64 -7.56 11.68
N ILE A 75 3.72 -6.89 11.26
CA ILE A 75 4.22 -6.86 9.89
C ILE A 75 5.35 -7.88 9.78
N TYR A 76 5.11 -8.89 8.96
CA TYR A 76 6.03 -9.98 8.65
C TYR A 76 7.12 -9.54 7.66
N PRO A 77 8.12 -10.40 7.35
CA PRO A 77 9.18 -10.05 6.42
C PRO A 77 8.64 -9.39 5.15
N THR A 78 9.05 -8.15 4.93
CA THR A 78 8.56 -7.30 3.85
C THR A 78 9.74 -6.69 3.15
N SER A 79 9.73 -6.71 1.82
CA SER A 79 10.75 -6.08 1.00
C SER A 79 10.15 -5.33 -0.18
N LEU A 80 10.81 -4.25 -0.55
CA LEU A 80 10.57 -3.49 -1.75
C LEU A 80 11.90 -3.36 -2.48
N THR A 81 11.95 -3.77 -3.75
CA THR A 81 13.10 -3.54 -4.61
C THR A 81 12.72 -2.68 -5.82
N ALA A 82 13.69 -1.94 -6.33
CA ALA A 82 13.60 -1.19 -7.56
C ALA A 82 14.88 -1.39 -8.38
N ASP A 83 14.73 -1.77 -9.64
CA ASP A 83 15.79 -1.86 -10.65
C ASP A 83 15.39 -0.89 -11.77
N VAL A 84 16.10 0.23 -11.85
CA VAL A 84 15.84 1.29 -12.82
C VAL A 84 16.99 1.33 -13.80
N GLY A 85 16.68 1.20 -15.08
CA GLY A 85 17.60 1.49 -16.18
C GLY A 85 17.10 2.63 -17.06
N GLU A 86 17.73 2.81 -18.22
CA GLU A 86 17.47 3.96 -19.10
C GLU A 86 16.02 4.05 -19.64
N GLN A 87 15.37 2.91 -19.87
CA GLN A 87 14.06 2.86 -20.56
C GLN A 87 12.93 2.30 -19.70
N GLN A 88 13.28 1.53 -18.67
CA GLN A 88 12.33 0.83 -17.83
C GLN A 88 12.81 0.83 -16.38
N ALA A 89 11.85 0.85 -15.47
CA ALA A 89 12.03 0.58 -14.06
C ALA A 89 11.18 -0.63 -13.69
N LEU A 90 11.73 -1.55 -12.90
CA LEU A 90 11.03 -2.70 -12.34
C LEU A 90 10.96 -2.52 -10.84
N PHE A 91 9.79 -2.81 -10.27
CA PHE A 91 9.54 -2.74 -8.83
C PHE A 91 8.98 -4.08 -8.37
N ASN A 92 9.50 -4.59 -7.26
CA ASN A 92 8.98 -5.79 -6.63
C ASN A 92 8.64 -5.49 -5.17
N PHE A 93 7.38 -5.71 -4.80
CA PHE A 93 6.93 -5.76 -3.42
C PHE A 93 6.67 -7.21 -3.05
N LEU A 94 7.35 -7.69 -2.01
CA LEU A 94 7.17 -9.01 -1.44
C LEU A 94 6.92 -8.87 0.06
N MET A 95 5.83 -9.46 0.53
CA MET A 95 5.59 -9.71 1.94
C MET A 95 5.35 -11.20 2.13
N GLU A 96 6.05 -11.79 3.08
CA GLU A 96 5.94 -13.20 3.42
C GLU A 96 5.06 -13.38 4.67
N ASP A 97 4.53 -14.59 4.87
CA ASP A 97 3.91 -14.98 6.13
C ASP A 97 4.94 -15.66 7.06
N GLU A 98 4.47 -16.18 8.21
CA GLU A 98 5.31 -16.88 9.19
C GLU A 98 6.05 -18.11 8.61
N ASN A 99 5.50 -18.71 7.54
CA ASN A 99 6.02 -19.91 6.91
C ASN A 99 6.95 -19.59 5.72
N GLN A 100 7.25 -18.30 5.49
CA GLN A 100 8.00 -17.81 4.33
C GLN A 100 7.28 -18.03 2.99
N ASP A 101 5.95 -18.20 3.03
CA ASP A 101 5.13 -18.22 1.83
C ASP A 101 4.74 -16.77 1.46
N SER A 102 4.63 -16.47 0.17
CA SER A 102 4.26 -15.12 -0.28
C SER A 102 2.82 -14.77 0.13
N LEU A 103 2.69 -13.87 1.12
CA LEU A 103 1.42 -13.26 1.49
C LEU A 103 1.01 -12.21 0.46
N TYR A 104 1.95 -11.37 0.05
CA TYR A 104 1.79 -10.43 -1.06
C TYR A 104 3.00 -10.52 -1.98
N TYR A 105 2.73 -10.55 -3.28
CA TYR A 105 3.77 -10.48 -4.32
C TYR A 105 3.24 -9.65 -5.47
N ILE A 106 3.75 -8.43 -5.59
CA ILE A 106 3.30 -7.45 -6.58
C ILE A 106 4.53 -6.98 -7.35
N ASN A 107 4.52 -7.22 -8.65
CA ASN A 107 5.52 -6.65 -9.56
C ASN A 107 4.88 -5.50 -10.31
N ALA A 108 5.62 -4.42 -10.49
CA ALA A 108 5.22 -3.32 -11.34
C ALA A 108 6.39 -2.93 -12.25
N GLU A 109 6.06 -2.36 -13.40
CA GLU A 109 7.04 -1.72 -14.27
C GLU A 109 6.64 -0.27 -14.53
N ALA A 110 7.63 0.58 -14.75
CA ALA A 110 7.43 1.92 -15.25
C ALA A 110 8.27 2.18 -16.50
N GLN A 111 7.70 2.87 -17.48
CA GLN A 111 8.38 3.20 -18.74
C GLN A 111 8.10 4.65 -19.12
N SER A 112 9.14 5.35 -19.58
CA SER A 112 9.01 6.71 -20.10
C SER A 112 8.62 6.68 -21.58
N ARG A 113 7.56 7.40 -21.95
CA ARG A 113 7.11 7.57 -23.35
C ARG A 113 6.53 8.97 -23.55
N ASN A 114 7.00 9.72 -24.54
CA ASN A 114 6.50 11.07 -24.88
C ASN A 114 6.39 12.00 -23.65
N ASP A 115 7.48 12.14 -22.88
CA ASP A 115 7.57 12.95 -21.66
C ASP A 115 6.60 12.55 -20.53
N SER A 116 6.00 11.35 -20.60
CA SER A 116 5.12 10.80 -19.58
C SER A 116 5.66 9.48 -19.04
N LEU A 117 5.50 9.26 -17.73
CA LEU A 117 5.84 8.00 -17.07
C LEU A 117 4.59 7.13 -16.95
N TYR A 118 4.64 5.94 -17.54
CA TYR A 118 3.56 4.95 -17.51
C TYR A 118 3.93 3.81 -16.57
N TRP A 119 3.02 3.45 -15.68
CA TRP A 119 3.17 2.39 -14.69
C TRP A 119 2.17 1.27 -14.96
N ASN A 120 2.62 0.02 -14.87
CA ASN A 120 1.80 -1.16 -15.08
C ASN A 120 2.09 -2.18 -13.97
N ILE A 121 1.06 -2.78 -13.38
CA ILE A 121 1.22 -3.96 -12.53
C ILE A 121 1.37 -5.19 -13.43
N ILE A 122 2.40 -5.98 -13.18
CA ILE A 122 2.68 -7.21 -13.92
C ILE A 122 1.79 -8.34 -13.35
N ASN A 123 0.95 -8.92 -14.20
CA ASN A 123 0.03 -9.99 -13.83
C ASN A 123 0.73 -11.28 -13.35
N LYS A 124 1.97 -11.52 -13.79
CA LYS A 124 2.71 -12.74 -13.46
C LYS A 124 2.94 -12.85 -11.94
N ASN A 125 2.49 -13.98 -11.37
CA ASN A 125 2.60 -14.32 -9.95
C ASN A 125 1.94 -13.32 -8.99
N LEU A 126 1.07 -12.43 -9.48
CA LEU A 126 0.38 -11.47 -8.64
C LEU A 126 -0.38 -12.17 -7.51
N THR A 127 0.05 -11.91 -6.28
CA THR A 127 -0.46 -12.57 -5.08
C THR A 127 -0.91 -11.52 -4.08
N LEU A 128 -2.13 -11.64 -3.59
CA LEU A 128 -2.66 -10.84 -2.48
C LEU A 128 -3.29 -11.78 -1.46
N ASN A 129 -2.90 -11.64 -0.20
CA ASN A 129 -3.36 -12.48 0.91
C ASN A 129 -3.21 -13.99 0.63
N SER A 130 -2.00 -14.39 0.22
CA SER A 130 -1.60 -15.77 -0.11
C SER A 130 -2.44 -16.44 -1.19
N LYS A 131 -3.09 -15.65 -2.06
CA LYS A 131 -3.89 -16.15 -3.19
C LYS A 131 -3.47 -15.48 -4.50
N PRO A 132 -3.51 -16.21 -5.62
CA PRO A 132 -3.26 -15.62 -6.94
C PRO A 132 -4.43 -14.74 -7.38
N TRP A 133 -4.10 -13.59 -7.96
CA TRP A 133 -5.03 -12.64 -8.57
C TRP A 133 -4.71 -12.41 -10.03
N LEU A 134 -5.69 -11.93 -10.78
CA LEU A 134 -5.53 -11.52 -12.16
C LEU A 134 -5.69 -10.01 -12.29
N ILE A 135 -4.90 -9.42 -13.17
CA ILE A 135 -5.04 -8.04 -13.64
C ILE A 135 -4.85 -8.00 -15.16
N ASP A 136 -5.55 -7.07 -15.82
CA ASP A 136 -5.42 -6.88 -17.26
C ASP A 136 -4.00 -6.40 -17.61
N GLU A 137 -3.38 -6.96 -18.66
CA GLU A 137 -2.02 -6.55 -19.07
C GLU A 137 -1.96 -5.09 -19.55
N ASN A 138 -3.09 -4.50 -19.93
CA ASN A 138 -3.22 -3.10 -20.33
C ASN A 138 -3.44 -2.15 -19.15
N ASN A 139 -3.49 -2.66 -17.91
CA ASN A 139 -3.60 -1.82 -16.72
C ASN A 139 -2.49 -0.78 -16.70
N ARG A 140 -2.86 0.48 -16.49
CA ARG A 140 -1.91 1.59 -16.59
C ARG A 140 -2.27 2.72 -15.67
N LEU A 141 -1.24 3.31 -15.07
CA LEU A 141 -1.26 4.58 -14.37
C LEU A 141 -0.26 5.50 -15.06
N TYR A 142 -0.67 6.71 -15.40
CA TYR A 142 0.25 7.74 -15.88
C TYR A 142 -0.22 9.11 -15.39
N PHE A 143 0.65 10.11 -15.47
CA PHE A 143 0.31 11.47 -15.10
C PHE A 143 0.15 12.34 -16.34
N ASN A 144 -0.88 13.17 -16.37
CA ASN A 144 -1.03 14.24 -17.35
C ASN A 144 -1.16 15.60 -16.63
N GLU A 145 -1.41 16.68 -17.37
CA GLU A 145 -1.58 18.03 -16.82
C GLU A 145 -2.68 18.14 -15.76
N ASN A 146 -3.67 17.23 -15.80
CA ASN A 146 -4.81 17.20 -14.88
C ASN A 146 -4.64 16.18 -13.73
N GLY A 147 -3.48 15.52 -13.62
CA GLY A 147 -3.15 14.58 -12.56
C GLY A 147 -3.09 13.11 -12.99
N PRO A 148 -3.30 12.15 -12.05
CA PRO A 148 -3.16 10.73 -12.33
C PRO A 148 -4.33 10.19 -13.17
N VAL A 149 -3.99 9.48 -14.25
CA VAL A 149 -4.92 8.75 -15.11
C VAL A 149 -4.69 7.26 -14.95
N ILE A 150 -5.69 6.59 -14.41
CA ILE A 150 -5.72 5.14 -14.19
C ILE A 150 -6.71 4.51 -15.17
N ARG A 151 -6.28 3.48 -15.88
CA ARG A 151 -7.13 2.69 -16.77
C ARG A 151 -6.86 1.20 -16.56
N ASP A 152 -7.92 0.41 -16.66
CA ASP A 152 -7.85 -1.05 -16.68
C ASP A 152 -7.17 -1.68 -15.43
N MET A 153 -7.01 -0.92 -14.33
CA MET A 153 -6.50 -1.42 -13.04
C MET A 153 -7.60 -2.16 -12.29
N ILE A 154 -7.82 -3.40 -12.68
CA ILE A 154 -8.86 -4.26 -12.14
C ILE A 154 -8.25 -5.56 -11.64
N LEU A 155 -8.30 -5.76 -10.33
CA LEU A 155 -7.90 -6.99 -9.65
C LEU A 155 -9.10 -7.93 -9.54
N GLN A 156 -8.95 -9.14 -10.08
CA GLN A 156 -10.01 -10.15 -10.07
C GLN A 156 -9.52 -11.48 -9.52
N ARG A 157 -10.37 -12.11 -8.70
CA ARG A 157 -10.19 -13.49 -8.24
C ARG A 157 -11.53 -14.11 -7.92
N ASN A 158 -11.90 -15.16 -8.64
CA ASN A 158 -13.22 -15.80 -8.53
C ASN A 158 -14.35 -14.77 -8.70
N GLN A 159 -15.17 -14.55 -7.67
CA GLN A 159 -16.25 -13.56 -7.64
C GLN A 159 -15.82 -12.21 -7.03
N GLN A 160 -14.57 -12.10 -6.58
CA GLN A 160 -14.02 -10.88 -6.00
C GLN A 160 -13.51 -9.94 -7.09
N TYR A 161 -13.80 -8.66 -6.92
CA TYR A 161 -13.42 -7.59 -7.82
C TYR A 161 -12.99 -6.38 -7.01
N PHE A 162 -11.84 -5.81 -7.38
CA PHE A 162 -11.43 -4.48 -6.96
C PHE A 162 -10.93 -3.70 -8.18
N GLY A 163 -11.57 -2.58 -8.48
CA GLY A 163 -11.23 -1.72 -9.62
C GLY A 163 -10.79 -0.34 -9.15
N ILE A 164 -9.80 0.21 -9.82
CA ILE A 164 -9.40 1.62 -9.70
C ILE A 164 -9.44 2.22 -11.09
N SER A 165 -10.07 3.38 -11.23
CA SER A 165 -10.09 4.10 -12.50
C SER A 165 -10.11 5.61 -12.29
N THR A 166 -9.68 6.33 -13.33
CA THR A 166 -9.85 7.77 -13.39
C THR A 166 -11.01 8.11 -14.33
N GLU A 167 -11.99 8.87 -13.84
CA GLU A 167 -12.97 9.56 -14.66
C GLU A 167 -12.47 10.97 -14.99
N LEU A 168 -12.37 11.28 -16.28
CA LEU A 168 -12.04 12.62 -16.77
C LEU A 168 -13.33 13.29 -17.27
N LYS A 169 -13.77 14.33 -16.55
CA LYS A 169 -14.90 15.15 -16.99
C LYS A 169 -14.48 16.62 -16.95
N GLU A 170 -14.34 17.21 -18.14
CA GLU A 170 -13.83 18.58 -18.30
C GLU A 170 -12.46 18.71 -17.60
N ASP A 171 -12.31 19.66 -16.68
CA ASP A 171 -11.09 19.90 -15.89
C ASP A 171 -11.07 19.12 -14.55
N ILE A 172 -12.06 18.25 -14.30
CA ILE A 172 -12.18 17.49 -13.06
C ILE A 172 -11.71 16.05 -13.29
N THR A 173 -10.60 15.72 -12.65
CA THR A 173 -10.11 14.34 -12.49
C THR A 173 -10.74 13.75 -11.23
N SER A 174 -11.50 12.66 -11.38
CA SER A 174 -12.01 11.88 -10.25
C SER A 174 -11.39 10.49 -10.26
N MET A 175 -11.01 9.97 -9.10
CA MET A 175 -10.61 8.57 -8.93
C MET A 175 -11.77 7.79 -8.33
N LEU A 176 -12.10 6.68 -8.98
CA LEU A 176 -13.16 5.77 -8.57
C LEU A 176 -12.52 4.45 -8.14
N PHE A 177 -12.88 4.01 -6.94
CA PHE A 177 -12.58 2.69 -6.40
C PHE A 177 -13.89 1.89 -6.35
N GLU A 178 -13.90 0.70 -6.94
CA GLU A 178 -15.08 -0.17 -6.99
C GLU A 178 -14.78 -1.51 -6.33
N PHE A 179 -15.65 -1.96 -5.44
CA PHE A 179 -15.56 -3.24 -4.76
C PHE A 179 -16.78 -4.09 -5.10
N ARG A 180 -16.56 -5.36 -5.48
CA ARG A 180 -17.66 -6.34 -5.64
C ARG A 180 -17.24 -7.65 -5.00
N ASN A 181 -17.90 -8.00 -3.89
CA ASN A 181 -17.58 -9.15 -3.05
C ASN A 181 -16.09 -9.21 -2.68
N PHE A 182 -15.45 -8.07 -2.49
CA PHE A 182 -14.02 -8.01 -2.20
C PHE A 182 -13.81 -8.33 -0.71
N LYS A 183 -13.07 -9.38 -0.41
CA LYS A 183 -12.78 -9.74 0.98
C LYS A 183 -11.92 -8.68 1.67
N ILE A 184 -12.42 -8.08 2.76
CA ILE A 184 -11.71 -7.00 3.46
C ILE A 184 -10.36 -7.46 4.03
N GLU A 185 -10.26 -8.75 4.37
CA GLU A 185 -9.02 -9.37 4.82
C GLU A 185 -7.89 -9.22 3.78
N ASN A 186 -8.18 -9.09 2.48
CA ASN A 186 -7.14 -8.84 1.48
C ASN A 186 -6.39 -7.51 1.67
N LEU A 187 -6.97 -6.54 2.38
CA LEU A 187 -6.31 -5.27 2.73
C LEU A 187 -5.67 -5.33 4.12
N LEU A 188 -6.28 -6.08 5.04
CA LEU A 188 -5.89 -6.08 6.45
C LEU A 188 -4.74 -7.03 6.76
N SER A 189 -4.50 -8.06 5.93
CA SER A 189 -3.39 -9.00 6.15
C SER A 189 -2.00 -8.34 6.12
N ILE A 190 -1.88 -7.10 5.61
CA ILE A 190 -0.61 -6.35 5.70
C ILE A 190 -0.28 -5.92 7.15
N ILE A 191 -1.30 -5.71 7.99
CA ILE A 191 -1.15 -5.25 9.38
C ILE A 191 -1.10 -6.44 10.34
N ASN A 192 -1.70 -7.57 9.97
CA ASN A 192 -1.66 -8.79 10.75
C ASN A 192 -1.72 -10.01 9.81
N ALA A 193 -0.57 -10.63 9.55
CA ALA A 193 -0.45 -11.70 8.56
C ALA A 193 -0.99 -13.06 9.04
N GLU A 194 -1.00 -13.33 10.35
CA GLU A 194 -1.46 -14.62 10.88
C GLU A 194 -2.97 -14.76 10.70
N GLU A 195 -3.70 -13.74 11.13
CA GLU A 195 -5.14 -13.72 11.06
C GLU A 195 -5.69 -12.30 11.00
N SER A 196 -6.47 -12.02 9.96
CA SER A 196 -7.21 -10.77 9.87
C SER A 196 -8.23 -10.69 11.02
N PRO A 197 -8.17 -9.65 11.89
CA PRO A 197 -9.11 -9.48 13.00
C PRO A 197 -10.54 -9.19 12.54
N LEU A 198 -10.70 -8.82 11.26
CA LEU A 198 -11.95 -8.50 10.61
C LEU A 198 -12.04 -9.26 9.28
N LYS A 199 -13.13 -9.99 9.07
CA LYS A 199 -13.47 -10.63 7.80
C LYS A 199 -14.83 -10.12 7.32
N GLY A 200 -15.06 -10.19 6.02
CA GLY A 200 -16.33 -9.75 5.43
C GLY A 200 -16.20 -9.39 3.96
N ALA A 201 -17.34 -9.30 3.27
CA ALA A 201 -17.40 -8.98 1.85
C ALA A 201 -17.70 -7.49 1.63
N LEU A 202 -16.68 -6.74 1.22
CA LEU A 202 -16.78 -5.33 0.84
C LEU A 202 -17.41 -5.17 -0.54
N LYS A 203 -18.36 -4.25 -0.64
CA LYS A 203 -19.09 -3.88 -1.85
C LYS A 203 -19.29 -2.37 -1.91
N GLY A 204 -19.41 -1.84 -3.13
CA GLY A 204 -19.75 -0.45 -3.36
C GLY A 204 -18.59 0.35 -3.92
N GLU A 205 -18.61 1.66 -3.70
CA GLU A 205 -17.68 2.58 -4.37
C GLU A 205 -17.20 3.72 -3.48
N ILE A 206 -15.99 4.18 -3.78
CA ILE A 206 -15.41 5.41 -3.24
C ILE A 206 -15.01 6.27 -4.43
N LYS A 207 -15.49 7.51 -4.46
CA LYS A 207 -15.15 8.50 -5.47
C LYS A 207 -14.48 9.70 -4.84
N LEU A 208 -13.24 9.94 -5.24
CA LEU A 208 -12.44 11.10 -4.84
C LEU A 208 -12.39 12.06 -6.02
N LYS A 209 -12.72 13.34 -5.83
CA LYS A 209 -12.63 14.35 -6.88
C LYS A 209 -11.73 15.51 -6.47
N ASP A 210 -11.14 16.13 -7.49
CA ASP A 210 -10.47 17.42 -7.40
C ASP A 210 -9.33 17.46 -6.37
N PHE A 211 -8.30 16.63 -6.59
CA PHE A 211 -7.10 16.49 -5.74
C PHE A 211 -6.32 17.80 -5.50
N GLN A 212 -6.60 18.87 -6.26
CA GLN A 212 -5.93 20.17 -6.17
C GLN A 212 -6.74 21.20 -5.38
N LYS A 213 -8.02 20.94 -5.12
CA LYS A 213 -8.90 21.76 -4.29
C LYS A 213 -9.20 21.00 -3.00
N PRO A 214 -10.00 21.54 -2.04
CA PRO A 214 -10.42 20.72 -0.93
C PRO A 214 -11.14 19.48 -1.45
N LEU A 215 -10.64 18.31 -1.05
CA LEU A 215 -11.00 16.99 -1.57
C LEU A 215 -12.52 16.75 -1.54
N ASP A 216 -13.20 16.63 -2.68
CA ASP A 216 -14.59 16.15 -2.71
C ASP A 216 -14.57 14.62 -2.63
N MET A 217 -15.37 14.05 -1.74
CA MET A 217 -15.42 12.62 -1.48
C MET A 217 -16.87 12.14 -1.40
N PHE A 218 -17.15 11.08 -2.15
CA PHE A 218 -18.37 10.29 -2.04
C PHE A 218 -18.00 8.85 -1.71
N VAL A 219 -18.64 8.27 -0.70
CA VAL A 219 -18.45 6.88 -0.29
C VAL A 219 -19.83 6.24 -0.18
N SER A 220 -20.00 5.09 -0.79
CA SER A 220 -21.18 4.23 -0.60
C SER A 220 -20.70 2.79 -0.56
N ILE A 221 -20.37 2.30 0.64
CA ILE A 221 -19.82 0.96 0.84
C ILE A 221 -20.69 0.14 1.80
N SER A 222 -20.73 -1.17 1.58
CA SER A 222 -21.20 -2.14 2.56
C SER A 222 -20.15 -3.20 2.82
N LEU A 223 -20.07 -3.64 4.07
CA LEU A 223 -19.32 -4.81 4.47
C LEU A 223 -20.33 -5.84 4.99
N ASP A 224 -20.53 -6.88 4.20
CA ASP A 224 -21.53 -7.92 4.48
C ASP A 224 -20.87 -9.10 5.21
N ASN A 225 -21.63 -9.76 6.09
CA ASN A 225 -21.20 -10.93 6.87
C ASN A 225 -19.89 -10.68 7.62
N ILE A 226 -19.87 -9.64 8.43
CA ILE A 226 -18.73 -9.25 9.24
C ILE A 226 -18.49 -10.31 10.30
N GLU A 227 -17.25 -10.76 10.39
CA GLU A 227 -16.75 -11.54 11.52
C GLU A 227 -15.63 -10.75 12.19
N VAL A 228 -15.75 -10.54 13.50
CA VAL A 228 -14.71 -9.92 14.32
C VAL A 228 -14.19 -10.99 15.28
N MET A 229 -12.90 -11.32 15.18
CA MET A 229 -12.29 -12.34 16.04
C MET A 229 -13.10 -13.67 16.07
N HIS A 230 -13.58 -14.12 14.91
CA HIS A 230 -14.44 -15.31 14.71
C HIS A 230 -15.89 -15.22 15.18
N GLU A 231 -16.32 -14.07 15.70
CA GLU A 231 -17.71 -13.85 16.11
C GLU A 231 -18.47 -13.06 15.04
N GLU A 232 -19.70 -13.48 14.73
CA GLU A 232 -20.57 -12.80 13.76
C GLU A 232 -20.96 -11.42 14.30
N ALA A 233 -20.63 -10.37 13.55
CA ALA A 233 -20.89 -8.97 13.89
C ALA A 233 -21.91 -8.29 12.95
N GLY A 234 -22.50 -9.03 12.02
CA GLY A 234 -23.58 -8.56 11.14
C GLY A 234 -23.08 -7.86 9.87
N ASN A 235 -23.72 -6.76 9.50
CA ASN A 235 -23.49 -6.04 8.23
C ASN A 235 -23.35 -4.55 8.49
N LEU A 236 -22.31 -3.93 7.94
CA LEU A 236 -22.03 -2.51 8.06
C LEU A 236 -22.32 -1.80 6.74
N LYS A 237 -22.99 -0.67 6.79
CA LYS A 237 -23.16 0.25 5.66
C LYS A 237 -22.62 1.62 6.04
N ILE A 238 -21.78 2.17 5.17
CA ILE A 238 -21.20 3.50 5.34
C ILE A 238 -21.51 4.31 4.09
N ASN A 239 -22.17 5.44 4.28
CA ASN A 239 -22.34 6.45 3.25
C ASN A 239 -21.71 7.75 3.72
N VAL A 240 -20.87 8.34 2.88
CA VAL A 240 -20.27 9.66 3.10
C VAL A 240 -20.59 10.53 1.90
N GLU A 241 -21.12 11.71 2.17
CA GLU A 241 -21.42 12.70 1.14
C GLU A 241 -20.96 14.08 1.59
N GLN A 242 -20.53 14.90 0.62
CA GLN A 242 -20.20 16.29 0.88
C GLN A 242 -21.48 17.13 0.94
N GLU A 243 -21.82 17.64 2.11
CA GLU A 243 -22.99 18.51 2.32
C GLU A 243 -22.70 19.97 1.98
N ALA A 244 -21.45 20.41 2.15
CA ALA A 244 -20.94 21.75 1.81
C ALA A 244 -19.42 21.72 1.66
N THR A 245 -18.81 22.82 1.20
CA THR A 245 -17.34 22.94 1.14
C THR A 245 -16.73 22.62 2.51
N ASN A 246 -15.84 21.62 2.56
CA ASN A 246 -15.20 21.11 3.78
C ASN A 246 -16.18 20.59 4.87
N ARG A 247 -17.41 20.21 4.52
CA ARG A 247 -18.36 19.56 5.43
C ARG A 247 -18.90 18.27 4.83
N TYR A 248 -18.75 17.18 5.57
CA TYR A 248 -19.16 15.84 5.15
C TYR A 248 -20.17 15.26 6.14
N GLY A 249 -21.25 14.70 5.61
CA GLY A 249 -22.22 13.92 6.36
C GLY A 249 -21.82 12.45 6.34
N PHE A 250 -21.88 11.79 7.49
CA PHE A 250 -21.56 10.37 7.65
C PHE A 250 -22.80 9.63 8.13
N ASN A 251 -23.26 8.68 7.33
CA ASN A 251 -24.36 7.78 7.68
C ASN A 251 -23.81 6.36 7.83
N VAL A 252 -23.75 5.88 9.07
CA VAL A 252 -23.25 4.56 9.41
C VAL A 252 -24.40 3.73 9.99
N GLY A 253 -24.64 2.56 9.41
CA GLY A 253 -25.64 1.61 9.89
C GLY A 253 -25.00 0.25 10.11
N LEU A 254 -25.22 -0.34 11.28
CA LEU A 254 -24.83 -1.71 11.60
C LEU A 254 -26.10 -2.51 11.86
N ASP A 255 -26.26 -3.63 11.16
CA ASP A 255 -27.36 -4.58 11.36
C ASP A 255 -26.78 -5.96 11.64
N GLY A 256 -26.97 -6.46 12.86
CA GLY A 256 -26.31 -7.67 13.33
C GLY A 256 -26.95 -8.25 14.58
N PRO A 257 -26.51 -9.45 14.98
CA PRO A 257 -26.96 -10.07 16.22
C PRO A 257 -26.64 -9.17 17.41
N VAL A 258 -27.55 -9.12 18.40
CA VAL A 258 -27.28 -8.44 19.67
C VAL A 258 -26.25 -9.30 20.42
N CYS A 259 -24.98 -8.89 20.40
CA CYS A 259 -23.97 -9.47 21.28
C CYS A 259 -24.35 -9.11 22.74
N PHE A 260 -24.65 -10.13 23.55
CA PHE A 260 -24.85 -10.01 25.01
C PHE A 260 -23.58 -10.43 25.75
#